data_AF-A0A7C2VTL6-F1
#
_entry.id   AF-A0A7C2VTL6-F1
#
_cell.length_a   1.000
_cell.length_b   1.000
_cell.length_c   1.000
_cell.angle_alpha   90.00
_cell.angle_beta   90.00
_cell.angle_gamma   90.00
#
_symmetry.space_group_name_H-M   'P 1'
#
loop_
_entity.id
_entity.type
_entity.pdbx_description
1 polymer ?
#
loop_
_entity_poly.entity_id
_entity_poly.type
_entity_poly.pdbx_seq_one_letter_code
_entity_poly.pdbx_strand_id
1 'polypeptide(L)'
;MDQVFLLSFEVFCPICKERYRYRIPMDEYEYERFQGDISENGFSTFSFDHGDHVLEVSINADEQVVAAKASPWRFKRRDVSSAWKRVQPFFPVPNVSAKVLFLNRRKRTYCDANWGDESQSFLPLVESGRSARYVVDGVEYWVFVSGENAMIVKRSGGWSEDLFNHLASMFSSLGLVDVPSDFALQKVILSVLEASADDPYLALDAARIIEDLGKRVEIDLDLITLSPVPFGGDLIDILASVGREAPVDALIFSASGIRDMVKLLKSYRLLKNLNLIRVMERTGSR
;
A
#
# COMPACT_ATOMS: atom_id res chain seq x y z
N MET A 1 -20.96 31.25 -1.10
CA MET A 1 -20.30 31.81 0.11
C MET A 1 -20.39 30.67 1.09
N ASP A 2 -19.32 29.89 1.16
CA ASP A 2 -19.35 28.62 1.88
C ASP A 2 -19.28 28.95 3.37
N GLN A 3 -20.27 28.48 4.12
CA GLN A 3 -20.38 28.74 5.54
C GLN A 3 -19.30 27.93 6.25
N VAL A 4 -18.28 28.61 6.79
CA VAL A 4 -17.21 27.97 7.56
C VAL A 4 -17.68 27.87 9.01
N PHE A 5 -17.83 26.63 9.49
CA PHE A 5 -18.14 26.35 10.89
C PHE A 5 -16.83 26.37 11.69
N LEU A 6 -16.84 26.84 12.94
CA LEU A 6 -15.61 26.92 13.74
C LEU A 6 -15.79 26.15 15.05
N LEU A 7 -15.06 25.05 15.20
CA LEU A 7 -15.00 24.29 16.45
C LEU A 7 -13.89 24.86 17.35
N SER A 8 -14.22 25.24 18.59
CA SER A 8 -13.26 25.84 19.51
C SER A 8 -13.30 25.21 20.89
N PHE A 9 -12.19 24.62 21.33
CA PHE A 9 -12.12 23.94 22.62
C PHE A 9 -10.75 24.07 23.29
N GLU A 10 -10.70 23.73 24.57
CA GLU A 10 -9.46 23.63 25.35
C GLU A 10 -9.22 22.21 25.81
N VAL A 11 -7.96 21.79 25.78
CA VAL A 11 -7.55 20.45 26.22
C VAL A 11 -6.25 20.52 27.00
N PHE A 12 -6.17 19.72 28.06
CA PHE A 12 -4.91 19.47 28.76
C PHE A 12 -4.20 18.27 28.14
N CYS A 13 -2.96 18.45 27.69
CA CYS A 13 -2.17 17.34 27.17
C CYS A 13 -1.49 16.56 28.32
N PRO A 14 -1.76 15.25 28.47
CA PRO A 14 -1.15 14.46 29.53
C PRO A 14 0.36 14.20 29.33
N ILE A 15 0.92 14.43 28.13
CA ILE A 15 2.37 14.32 27.85
C ILE A 15 3.07 15.68 28.03
N CYS A 16 2.63 16.75 27.34
CA CYS A 16 3.24 18.09 27.51
C CYS A 16 3.12 18.64 28.93
N LYS A 17 2.09 18.23 29.67
CA LYS A 17 1.65 18.84 30.94
C LYS A 17 1.20 20.31 30.80
N GLU A 18 0.72 20.69 29.62
CA GLU A 18 0.24 22.04 29.31
C GLU A 18 -1.21 22.02 28.78
N ARG A 19 -1.89 23.17 28.84
CA ARG A 19 -3.21 23.39 28.23
C ARG A 19 -3.07 24.07 26.89
N TYR A 20 -3.79 23.56 25.90
CA TYR A 20 -3.83 24.09 24.54
C TYR A 20 -5.26 24.50 24.20
N ARG A 21 -5.40 25.57 23.41
CA ARG A 21 -6.67 26.02 22.85
C ARG A 21 -6.63 25.83 21.34
N TYR A 22 -7.58 25.07 20.82
CA TYR A 22 -7.71 24.79 19.39
C TYR A 22 -8.88 25.56 18.80
N ARG A 23 -8.74 25.93 17.52
CA ARG A 23 -9.77 26.54 16.70
C ARG A 23 -9.68 25.93 15.31
N ILE A 24 -10.69 25.16 14.92
CA ILE A 24 -10.67 24.36 13.70
C ILE A 24 -11.78 24.89 12.79
N PRO A 25 -11.43 25.53 11.67
CA PRO A 25 -12.42 25.79 10.64
C PRO A 25 -12.82 24.47 10.01
N MET A 26 -14.11 24.20 9.95
CA MET A 26 -14.71 23.03 9.32
C MET A 26 -15.52 23.47 8.12
N ASP A 27 -15.36 22.76 7.02
CA ASP A 27 -16.27 22.87 5.89
C ASP A 27 -17.62 22.15 6.17
N GLU A 28 -18.55 22.24 5.22
CA GLU A 28 -19.89 21.66 5.36
C GLU A 28 -19.85 20.14 5.57
N TYR A 29 -18.94 19.44 4.87
CA TYR A 29 -18.81 17.99 4.98
C TYR A 29 -18.22 17.57 6.33
N GLU A 30 -17.18 18.27 6.79
CA GLU A 30 -16.56 18.03 8.10
C GLU A 30 -17.55 18.30 9.23
N TYR A 31 -18.36 19.35 9.10
CA TYR A 31 -19.40 19.67 10.07
C TYR A 31 -20.52 18.61 10.09
N GLU A 32 -20.99 18.14 8.93
CA GLU A 32 -21.97 17.06 8.85
C GLU A 32 -21.46 15.77 9.48
N ARG A 33 -20.19 15.42 9.23
CA ARG A 33 -19.54 14.26 9.86
C ARG A 33 -19.46 14.41 11.38
N PHE A 34 -19.03 15.57 11.86
CA PHE A 34 -19.01 15.87 13.29
C PHE A 34 -20.39 15.67 13.92
N GLN A 35 -21.43 16.23 13.33
CA GLN A 35 -22.82 16.07 13.81
C GLN A 35 -23.29 14.61 13.76
N GLY A 36 -22.91 13.86 12.73
CA GLY A 36 -23.18 12.43 12.61
C GLY A 36 -22.56 11.63 13.75
N ASP A 37 -21.27 11.84 14.02
CA ASP A 37 -20.54 11.18 15.11
C ASP A 37 -21.14 11.51 16.49
N ILE A 38 -21.51 12.78 16.71
CA ILE A 38 -22.18 13.24 17.94
C ILE A 38 -23.52 12.52 18.12
N SER A 39 -24.32 12.39 17.06
CA SER A 39 -25.63 11.74 17.10
C SER A 39 -25.53 10.25 17.43
N GLU A 40 -24.53 9.57 16.87
CA GLU A 40 -24.34 8.12 17.05
C GLU A 40 -23.67 7.77 18.40
N ASN A 41 -22.65 8.53 18.79
CA ASN A 41 -21.73 8.16 19.88
C ASN A 41 -21.75 9.13 21.07
N GLY A 42 -22.41 10.28 20.95
CA GLY A 42 -22.40 11.38 21.94
C GLY A 42 -21.14 12.24 21.93
N PHE A 43 -20.14 11.87 21.12
CA PHE A 43 -18.89 12.62 20.93
C PHE A 43 -18.29 12.34 19.54
N SER A 44 -17.48 13.26 19.04
CA SER A 44 -16.63 13.08 17.85
C SER A 44 -15.17 13.22 18.25
N THR A 45 -14.28 12.47 17.60
CA THR A 45 -12.88 12.36 18.02
C THR A 45 -11.95 13.02 17.00
N PHE A 46 -11.08 13.90 17.50
CA PHE A 46 -10.10 14.65 16.72
C PHE A 46 -8.69 14.35 17.20
N SER A 47 -7.73 14.37 16.29
CA SER A 47 -6.31 14.14 16.58
C SER A 47 -5.47 15.37 16.24
N PHE A 48 -4.57 15.75 17.15
CA PHE A 48 -3.70 16.91 17.02
C PHE A 48 -2.24 16.51 17.16
N ASP A 49 -1.41 16.93 16.20
CA ASP A 49 0.04 16.78 16.29
C ASP A 49 0.64 17.84 17.23
N HIS A 50 1.36 17.39 18.26
CA HIS A 50 2.13 18.23 19.19
C HIS A 50 3.64 18.18 18.91
N GLY A 51 4.05 17.61 17.77
CA GLY A 51 5.43 17.46 17.33
C GLY A 51 6.11 16.17 17.79
N ASP A 52 5.99 15.82 19.07
CA ASP A 52 6.56 14.59 19.65
C ASP A 52 5.51 13.61 20.22
N HIS A 53 4.22 13.91 20.06
CA HIS A 53 3.08 13.02 20.32
C HIS A 53 1.84 13.51 19.59
N VAL A 54 0.89 12.61 19.40
CA VAL A 54 -0.47 12.96 18.98
C VAL A 54 -1.33 13.08 20.22
N LEU A 55 -2.11 14.15 20.31
CA LEU A 55 -3.18 14.32 21.27
C LEU A 55 -4.52 14.02 20.59
N GLU A 56 -5.14 12.91 20.98
CA GLU A 56 -6.49 12.55 20.58
C GLU A 56 -7.48 13.11 21.62
N VAL A 57 -8.53 13.78 21.17
CA VAL A 57 -9.55 14.40 22.02
C VAL A 57 -10.94 14.03 21.52
N SER A 58 -11.81 13.63 22.42
CA SER A 58 -13.22 13.40 22.14
C SER A 58 -14.01 14.61 22.60
N ILE A 59 -14.80 15.18 21.70
CA ILE A 59 -15.54 16.43 21.89
C ILE A 59 -17.03 16.14 21.77
N ASN A 60 -17.83 16.65 22.71
CA ASN A 60 -19.28 16.49 22.69
C ASN A 60 -19.99 17.62 21.91
N ALA A 61 -21.32 17.59 21.88
CA ALA A 61 -22.15 18.59 21.21
C ALA A 61 -21.95 20.02 21.75
N ASP A 62 -21.53 20.16 23.00
CA ASP A 62 -21.27 21.46 23.67
C ASP A 62 -19.83 21.97 23.43
N GLU A 63 -19.10 21.36 22.50
CA GLU A 63 -17.68 21.65 22.21
C GLU A 63 -16.75 21.40 23.41
N GLN A 64 -17.16 20.57 24.35
CA GLN A 64 -16.37 20.22 25.52
C GLN A 64 -15.60 18.92 25.30
N VAL A 65 -14.34 18.91 25.72
CA VAL A 65 -13.50 17.71 25.69
C VAL A 65 -13.94 16.77 26.81
N VAL A 66 -14.52 15.62 26.44
CA VAL A 66 -14.98 14.59 27.38
C VAL A 66 -13.92 13.53 27.67
N ALA A 67 -12.97 13.35 26.74
CA ALA A 67 -11.82 12.48 26.93
C ALA A 67 -10.63 13.03 26.14
N ALA A 68 -9.42 12.83 26.67
CA ALA A 68 -8.19 13.15 25.97
C ALA A 68 -7.13 12.09 26.25
N LYS A 69 -6.50 11.59 25.20
CA LYS A 69 -5.42 10.61 25.26
C LYS A 69 -4.27 11.10 24.41
N ALA A 70 -3.10 11.24 25.01
CA ALA A 70 -1.89 11.48 24.24
C ALA A 70 -1.14 10.17 24.04
N SER A 71 -0.79 9.90 22.78
CA SER A 71 0.02 8.74 22.41
C SER A 71 1.40 9.25 21.98
N PRO A 72 2.49 8.84 22.66
CA PRO A 72 3.82 9.33 22.36
C PRO A 72 4.20 9.03 20.91
N TRP A 73 4.71 10.04 20.19
CA TRP A 73 5.27 9.86 18.86
C TRP A 73 6.63 9.22 19.05
N ARG A 74 6.75 7.91 18.77
CA ARG A 74 8.04 7.21 18.93
C ARG A 74 9.08 7.58 17.86
N PHE A 75 8.70 8.34 16.85
CA PHE A 75 9.58 8.79 15.78
C PHE A 75 9.79 10.31 15.83
N LYS A 76 10.77 10.80 16.60
CA LYS A 76 11.25 12.18 16.47
C LYS A 76 11.29 12.57 14.99
N ARG A 77 10.66 13.70 14.62
CA ARG A 77 11.02 14.48 13.43
C ARG A 77 12.50 14.89 13.58
N ARG A 78 13.43 13.96 13.36
CA ARG A 78 14.71 14.36 12.80
C ARG A 78 14.41 14.74 11.36
N ASP A 79 15.13 15.70 10.81
CA ASP A 79 15.16 16.00 9.38
C ASP A 79 15.62 14.77 8.58
N VAL A 80 14.74 13.76 8.46
CA VAL A 80 14.96 12.55 7.67
C VAL A 80 14.91 12.90 6.17
N SER A 81 14.36 14.07 5.83
CA SER A 81 14.25 14.58 4.46
C SER A 81 15.60 14.73 3.75
N SER A 82 16.71 14.96 4.46
CA SER A 82 18.03 15.14 3.83
C SER A 82 18.68 13.85 3.32
N ALA A 83 18.28 12.68 3.84
CA ALA A 83 18.96 11.41 3.55
C ALA A 83 18.22 10.54 2.52
N TRP A 84 16.92 10.73 2.34
CA TRP A 84 16.12 9.89 1.44
C TRP A 84 15.95 10.50 0.06
N LYS A 85 16.26 9.72 -0.98
CA LYS A 85 16.14 10.12 -2.38
C LYS A 85 14.87 9.56 -3.01
N ARG A 86 14.04 10.44 -3.56
CA ARG A 86 12.86 10.05 -4.34
C ARG A 86 13.28 9.41 -5.67
N VAL A 87 12.68 8.27 -6.01
CA VAL A 87 12.74 7.62 -7.32
C VAL A 87 11.45 7.95 -8.06
N GLN A 88 11.56 8.53 -9.25
CA GLN A 88 10.38 8.84 -10.06
C GLN A 88 9.81 7.56 -10.67
N PRO A 89 8.48 7.37 -10.65
CA PRO A 89 7.86 6.24 -11.34
C PRO A 89 8.10 6.34 -12.84
N PHE A 90 8.36 5.21 -13.49
CA PHE A 90 8.44 5.14 -14.96
C PHE A 90 7.05 5.23 -15.60
N PHE A 91 6.00 4.70 -14.95
CA PHE A 91 4.60 4.84 -15.35
C PHE A 91 3.66 4.74 -14.14
N PRO A 92 2.72 5.67 -13.91
CA PRO A 92 1.61 5.43 -13.00
C PRO A 92 0.76 4.29 -13.57
N VAL A 93 0.44 3.29 -12.75
CA VAL A 93 -0.57 2.28 -13.12
C VAL A 93 -1.92 3.01 -13.06
N PRO A 94 -2.63 3.19 -14.20
CA PRO A 94 -3.86 3.95 -14.21
C PRO A 94 -4.92 3.28 -13.33
N ASN A 95 -5.75 4.09 -12.67
CA ASN A 95 -6.89 3.65 -11.86
C ASN A 95 -6.55 2.82 -10.59
N VAL A 96 -5.37 3.03 -9.99
CA VAL A 96 -5.04 2.48 -8.67
C VAL A 96 -5.57 3.41 -7.57
N SER A 97 -6.38 2.86 -6.67
CA SER A 97 -6.92 3.53 -5.47
C SER A 97 -6.02 3.37 -4.24
N ALA A 98 -5.27 2.27 -4.16
CA ALA A 98 -4.39 1.89 -3.07
C ALA A 98 -3.25 2.90 -2.91
N LYS A 99 -3.06 3.38 -1.67
CA LYS A 99 -1.97 4.29 -1.33
C LYS A 99 -0.79 3.53 -0.78
N VAL A 100 0.32 3.56 -1.51
CA VAL A 100 1.52 2.77 -1.21
C VAL A 100 2.79 3.61 -1.34
N LEU A 101 3.67 3.46 -0.34
CA LEU A 101 5.07 3.88 -0.42
C LEU A 101 5.95 2.65 -0.54
N PHE A 102 6.82 2.66 -1.54
CA PHE A 102 7.88 1.67 -1.70
C PHE A 102 9.21 2.26 -1.26
N LEU A 103 9.99 1.54 -0.46
CA LEU A 103 11.21 2.05 0.14
C LEU A 103 12.35 1.01 0.06
N ASN A 104 13.58 1.51 -0.09
CA ASN A 104 14.81 0.75 0.15
C ASN A 104 15.62 1.47 1.23
N ARG A 105 15.70 0.84 2.40
CA ARG A 105 16.32 1.36 3.62
C ARG A 105 17.83 1.50 3.51
N ARG A 106 18.49 0.62 2.74
CA ARG A 106 19.94 0.67 2.55
C ARG A 106 20.33 1.78 1.57
N LYS A 107 19.66 1.83 0.42
CA LYS A 107 19.89 2.88 -0.60
C LYS A 107 19.31 4.23 -0.19
N ARG A 108 18.47 4.25 0.86
CA ARG A 108 17.70 5.41 1.28
C ARG A 108 16.89 5.97 0.12
N THR A 109 16.22 5.10 -0.66
CA THR A 109 15.38 5.50 -1.79
C THR A 109 13.93 5.20 -1.54
N TYR A 110 13.02 6.02 -2.08
CA TYR A 110 11.58 5.80 -1.97
C TYR A 110 10.83 6.17 -3.25
N CYS A 111 9.73 5.48 -3.52
CA CYS A 111 8.78 5.78 -4.59
C CYS A 111 7.41 6.02 -3.96
N ASP A 112 6.83 7.19 -4.22
CA ASP A 112 5.57 7.68 -3.67
C ASP A 112 4.50 7.94 -4.74
N ALA A 113 4.69 7.37 -5.93
CA ALA A 113 3.84 7.57 -7.11
C ALA A 113 2.34 7.42 -6.83
N ASN A 114 1.99 6.47 -5.95
CA ASN A 114 0.60 6.17 -5.59
C ASN A 114 0.24 6.63 -4.17
N TRP A 115 1.10 7.37 -3.48
CA TRP A 115 0.85 7.79 -2.08
C TRP A 115 -0.10 8.98 -1.98
N GLY A 116 0.08 10.00 -2.83
CA GLY A 116 -0.79 11.19 -2.89
C GLY A 116 -0.62 12.23 -1.76
N ASP A 117 -0.18 11.82 -0.57
CA ASP A 117 0.00 12.68 0.61
C ASP A 117 1.49 13.06 0.84
N GLU A 118 1.79 13.78 1.94
CA GLU A 118 3.17 14.10 2.34
C GLU A 118 3.95 12.84 2.77
N SER A 119 4.57 12.16 1.80
CA SER A 119 5.22 10.85 1.95
C SER A 119 6.37 10.82 2.96
N GLN A 120 7.06 11.95 3.15
CA GLN A 120 8.26 12.02 3.97
C GLN A 120 8.00 11.77 5.46
N SER A 121 6.81 12.10 5.95
CA SER A 121 6.43 11.92 7.35
C SER A 121 6.31 10.43 7.76
N PHE A 122 6.19 9.52 6.77
CA PHE A 122 6.04 8.08 6.99
C PHE A 122 7.35 7.30 6.90
N LEU A 123 8.42 7.90 6.37
CA LEU A 123 9.75 7.27 6.26
C LEU A 123 10.29 6.75 7.61
N PRO A 124 10.09 7.44 8.76
CA PRO A 124 10.57 6.93 10.04
C PRO A 124 9.96 5.57 10.44
N LEU A 125 8.75 5.23 9.98
CA LEU A 125 8.05 4.00 10.37
C LEU A 125 8.86 2.74 10.01
N VAL A 126 9.63 2.80 8.93
CA VAL A 126 10.43 1.66 8.45
C VAL A 126 11.79 1.55 9.12
N GLU A 127 12.24 2.56 9.86
CA GLU A 127 13.52 2.52 10.58
C GLU A 127 13.53 1.47 11.70
N SER A 128 12.34 1.18 12.25
CA SER A 128 12.14 0.12 13.26
C SER A 128 12.63 -1.26 12.79
N GLY A 129 12.67 -1.47 11.48
CA GLY A 129 13.10 -2.71 10.83
C GLY A 129 12.15 -3.88 11.01
N ARG A 130 10.91 -3.64 11.43
CA ARG A 130 9.91 -4.68 11.67
C ARG A 130 8.64 -4.40 10.87
N SER A 131 8.02 -5.45 10.37
CA SER A 131 6.64 -5.37 9.86
C SER A 131 5.68 -5.14 11.03
N ALA A 132 4.80 -4.16 10.92
CA ALA A 132 3.87 -3.78 11.97
C ALA A 132 2.67 -3.01 11.40
N ARG A 133 1.64 -2.84 12.24
CA ARG A 133 0.49 -1.98 11.97
C ARG A 133 0.64 -0.72 12.80
N TYR A 134 0.43 0.42 12.18
CA TYR A 134 0.45 1.72 12.81
C TYR A 134 -0.89 2.39 12.58
N VAL A 135 -1.38 3.17 13.54
CA VAL A 135 -2.55 4.02 13.35
C VAL A 135 -2.05 5.46 13.46
N VAL A 136 -2.26 6.25 12.42
CA VAL A 136 -1.93 7.69 12.36
C VAL A 136 -3.19 8.41 11.96
N ASP A 137 -3.67 9.33 12.79
CA ASP A 137 -4.89 10.13 12.57
C ASP A 137 -6.13 9.27 12.28
N GLY A 138 -6.31 8.18 13.04
CA GLY A 138 -7.42 7.24 12.85
C GLY A 138 -7.33 6.37 11.59
N VAL A 139 -6.29 6.56 10.76
CA VAL A 139 -6.01 5.77 9.58
C VAL A 139 -4.99 4.70 9.91
N GLU A 140 -5.31 3.45 9.56
CA GLU A 140 -4.38 2.34 9.74
C GLU A 140 -3.41 2.22 8.56
N TYR A 141 -2.13 2.10 8.88
CA TYR A 141 -1.03 1.92 7.95
C TYR A 141 -0.34 0.59 8.24
N TRP A 142 -0.22 -0.24 7.21
CA TRP A 142 0.46 -1.51 7.27
C TRP A 142 1.88 -1.35 6.75
N VAL A 143 2.85 -1.64 7.61
CA VAL A 143 4.27 -1.56 7.29
C VAL A 143 4.79 -2.97 7.16
N PHE A 144 5.42 -3.24 6.03
CA PHE A 144 6.08 -4.51 5.75
C PHE A 144 7.56 -4.24 5.53
N VAL A 145 8.42 -5.00 6.19
CA VAL A 145 9.87 -4.89 6.06
C VAL A 145 10.44 -6.26 5.71
N SER A 146 11.27 -6.33 4.67
CA SER A 146 11.97 -7.53 4.25
C SER A 146 13.38 -7.16 3.77
N GLY A 147 14.40 -7.61 4.51
CA GLY A 147 15.79 -7.25 4.23
C GLY A 147 15.99 -5.73 4.16
N GLU A 148 16.44 -5.26 3.01
CA GLU A 148 16.66 -3.84 2.73
C GLU A 148 15.38 -3.10 2.31
N ASN A 149 14.34 -3.82 1.92
CA ASN A 149 13.11 -3.24 1.40
C ASN A 149 12.07 -3.00 2.49
N ALA A 150 11.25 -1.98 2.27
CA ALA A 150 10.05 -1.75 3.04
C ALA A 150 8.91 -1.25 2.16
N MET A 151 7.70 -1.51 2.62
CA MET A 151 6.47 -1.04 2.00
C MET A 151 5.54 -0.52 3.08
N ILE A 152 4.95 0.64 2.85
CA ILE A 152 3.91 1.21 3.70
C ILE A 152 2.65 1.29 2.86
N VAL A 153 1.55 0.73 3.36
CA VAL A 153 0.26 0.73 2.70
C VAL A 153 -0.76 1.38 3.61
N LYS A 154 -1.50 2.37 3.11
CA LYS A 154 -2.70 2.87 3.78
C LYS A 154 -3.78 1.80 3.66
N ARG A 155 -4.28 1.29 4.78
CA ARG A 155 -5.30 0.23 4.79
C ARG A 155 -6.59 0.76 4.20
N SER A 156 -7.18 -0.01 3.29
CA SER A 156 -8.53 0.21 2.76
C SER A 156 -9.59 -0.55 3.57
N GLY A 157 -10.84 -0.10 3.48
CA GLY A 157 -11.97 -0.78 4.11
C GLY A 157 -12.11 -2.24 3.64
N GLY A 158 -12.50 -3.14 4.55
CA GLY A 158 -12.72 -4.57 4.24
C GLY A 158 -11.49 -5.47 4.36
N TRP A 159 -10.30 -4.92 4.62
CA TRP A 159 -9.07 -5.71 4.76
C TRP A 159 -9.01 -6.47 6.09
N SER A 160 -8.75 -7.77 6.03
CA SER A 160 -8.69 -8.70 7.16
C SER A 160 -7.29 -8.90 7.73
N GLU A 161 -7.20 -9.55 8.89
CA GLU A 161 -5.91 -9.95 9.47
C GLU A 161 -5.17 -10.98 8.59
N ASP A 162 -5.90 -11.91 7.98
CA ASP A 162 -5.33 -12.91 7.06
C ASP A 162 -4.67 -12.24 5.85
N LEU A 163 -5.30 -11.19 5.30
CA LEU A 163 -4.70 -10.42 4.22
C LEU A 163 -3.37 -9.80 4.63
N PHE A 164 -3.29 -9.22 5.83
CA PHE A 164 -2.01 -8.70 6.34
C PHE A 164 -0.94 -9.79 6.36
N ASN A 165 -1.28 -11.00 6.83
CA ASN A 165 -0.34 -12.11 6.91
C ASN A 165 0.09 -12.58 5.51
N HIS A 166 -0.82 -12.65 4.55
CA HIS A 166 -0.49 -13.00 3.17
C HIS A 166 0.37 -11.93 2.48
N LEU A 167 0.07 -10.65 2.70
CA LEU A 167 0.90 -9.55 2.20
C LEU A 167 2.29 -9.56 2.82
N ALA A 168 2.41 -9.83 4.12
CA ALA A 168 3.70 -9.98 4.80
C ALA A 168 4.51 -11.15 4.21
N SER A 169 3.85 -12.28 3.95
CA SER A 169 4.46 -13.45 3.31
C SER A 169 4.93 -13.13 1.89
N MET A 170 4.07 -12.54 1.05
CA MET A 170 4.42 -12.08 -0.29
C MET A 170 5.59 -11.10 -0.25
N PHE A 171 5.56 -10.10 0.63
CA PHE A 171 6.63 -9.10 0.75
C PHE A 171 7.95 -9.70 1.24
N SER A 172 7.91 -10.79 2.00
CA SER A 172 9.11 -11.51 2.42
C SER A 172 9.83 -12.22 1.25
N SER A 173 9.09 -12.59 0.20
CA SER A 173 9.63 -13.27 -0.99
C SER A 173 10.44 -12.37 -1.94
N LEU A 174 10.42 -11.04 -1.74
CA LEU A 174 11.05 -10.06 -2.65
C LEU A 174 12.58 -10.15 -2.74
N GLY A 175 13.24 -10.89 -1.85
CA GLY A 175 14.70 -11.06 -1.87
C GLY A 175 15.47 -9.74 -1.77
N LEU A 176 16.49 -9.57 -2.64
CA LEU A 176 17.38 -8.40 -2.69
C LEU A 176 16.98 -7.36 -3.77
N VAL A 177 15.76 -7.46 -4.31
CA VAL A 177 15.28 -6.56 -5.38
C VAL A 177 15.17 -5.13 -4.86
N ASP A 178 15.50 -4.13 -5.66
CA ASP A 178 15.32 -2.73 -5.28
C ASP A 178 13.88 -2.27 -5.58
N VAL A 179 12.97 -2.52 -4.64
CA VAL A 179 11.51 -2.34 -4.85
C VAL A 179 11.14 -0.94 -5.37
N PRO A 180 11.72 0.19 -4.87
CA PRO A 180 11.43 1.52 -5.41
C PRO A 180 11.75 1.71 -6.90
N SER A 181 12.66 0.90 -7.45
CA SER A 181 13.15 0.99 -8.84
C SER A 181 12.57 -0.12 -9.74
N ASP A 182 11.90 -1.13 -9.18
CA ASP A 182 11.36 -2.28 -9.91
C ASP A 182 9.86 -2.10 -10.21
N PHE A 183 9.57 -1.60 -11.42
CA PHE A 183 8.20 -1.26 -11.81
C PHE A 183 7.30 -2.46 -12.09
N ALA A 184 7.87 -3.58 -12.56
CA ALA A 184 7.11 -4.81 -12.75
C ALA A 184 6.62 -5.32 -11.40
N LEU A 185 7.51 -5.33 -10.41
CA LEU A 185 7.16 -5.68 -9.04
C LEU A 185 6.13 -4.74 -8.43
N GLN A 186 6.32 -3.41 -8.57
CA GLN A 186 5.33 -2.44 -8.07
C GLN A 186 3.96 -2.68 -8.69
N LYS A 187 3.87 -2.96 -9.99
CA LYS A 187 2.60 -3.24 -10.67
C LYS A 187 1.91 -4.49 -10.13
N VAL A 188 2.67 -5.56 -9.86
CA VAL A 188 2.14 -6.78 -9.22
C VAL A 188 1.56 -6.45 -7.85
N ILE A 189 2.34 -5.76 -6.99
CA ILE A 189 1.91 -5.41 -5.63
C ILE A 189 0.65 -4.55 -5.66
N LEU A 190 0.61 -3.50 -6.49
CA LEU A 190 -0.55 -2.63 -6.58
C LEU A 190 -1.79 -3.41 -7.06
N SER A 191 -1.63 -4.30 -8.03
CA SER A 191 -2.74 -5.13 -8.52
C SER A 191 -3.27 -6.10 -7.47
N VAL A 192 -2.39 -6.64 -6.63
CA VAL A 192 -2.80 -7.43 -5.46
C VAL A 192 -3.64 -6.56 -4.53
N LEU A 193 -3.13 -5.39 -4.11
CA LEU A 193 -3.82 -4.53 -3.14
C LEU A 193 -5.20 -4.07 -3.61
N GLU A 194 -5.37 -3.77 -4.90
CA GLU A 194 -6.66 -3.41 -5.49
C GLU A 194 -7.69 -4.54 -5.43
N ALA A 195 -7.26 -5.79 -5.66
CA ALA A 195 -8.16 -6.94 -5.68
C ALA A 195 -8.27 -7.65 -4.31
N SER A 196 -7.48 -7.23 -3.32
CA SER A 196 -7.35 -7.91 -2.03
C SER A 196 -8.60 -7.86 -1.16
N ALA A 197 -9.49 -6.89 -1.39
CA ALA A 197 -10.78 -6.83 -0.70
C ALA A 197 -11.67 -8.04 -1.04
N ASP A 198 -11.62 -8.49 -2.30
CA ASP A 198 -12.43 -9.61 -2.80
C ASP A 198 -11.69 -10.96 -2.74
N ASP A 199 -10.36 -10.94 -2.80
CA ASP A 199 -9.53 -12.15 -2.89
C ASP A 199 -8.21 -12.02 -2.11
N PRO A 200 -8.21 -12.32 -0.80
CA PRO A 200 -7.01 -12.20 0.03
C PRO A 200 -5.94 -13.25 -0.28
N TYR A 201 -6.27 -14.32 -1.03
CA TYR A 201 -5.30 -15.36 -1.42
C TYR A 201 -4.47 -14.96 -2.64
N LEU A 202 -4.89 -13.92 -3.38
CA LEU A 202 -4.17 -13.41 -4.53
C LEU A 202 -2.72 -13.00 -4.20
N ALA A 203 -2.46 -12.53 -2.97
CA ALA A 203 -1.12 -12.22 -2.49
C ALA A 203 -0.18 -13.45 -2.49
N LEU A 204 -0.70 -14.65 -2.20
CA LEU A 204 0.07 -15.89 -2.25
C LEU A 204 0.37 -16.33 -3.69
N ASP A 205 -0.56 -16.09 -4.61
CA ASP A 205 -0.33 -16.37 -6.03
C ASP A 205 0.67 -15.38 -6.64
N ALA A 206 0.62 -14.12 -6.22
CA ALA A 206 1.56 -13.08 -6.63
C ALA A 206 3.00 -13.37 -6.20
N ALA A 207 3.22 -13.98 -5.04
CA ALA A 207 4.56 -14.40 -4.62
C ALA A 207 5.27 -15.27 -5.68
N ARG A 208 4.51 -16.08 -6.44
CA ARG A 208 5.06 -16.99 -7.46
C ARG A 208 5.57 -16.25 -8.69
N ILE A 209 4.81 -15.27 -9.18
CA ILE A 209 5.27 -14.48 -10.34
C ILE A 209 6.44 -13.57 -9.94
N ILE A 210 6.44 -13.11 -8.68
CA ILE A 210 7.53 -12.33 -8.08
C ILE A 210 8.83 -13.15 -8.04
N GLU A 211 8.78 -14.40 -7.59
CA GLU A 211 9.94 -15.31 -7.59
C GLU A 211 10.52 -15.57 -8.98
N ASP A 212 9.73 -15.35 -10.03
CA ASP A 212 10.11 -15.54 -11.42
C ASP A 212 10.50 -14.23 -12.14
N LEU A 213 10.44 -13.08 -11.47
CA LEU A 213 10.92 -11.81 -12.03
C LEU A 213 12.38 -11.90 -12.49
N GLY A 214 12.69 -11.29 -13.63
CA GLY A 214 14.01 -11.35 -14.25
C GLY A 214 14.40 -12.71 -14.87
N LYS A 215 13.57 -13.76 -14.70
CA LYS A 215 13.68 -15.02 -15.46
C LYS A 215 12.98 -14.89 -16.81
N ARG A 216 13.25 -15.85 -17.69
CA ARG A 216 12.60 -15.94 -19.01
C ARG A 216 11.43 -16.91 -18.95
N VAL A 217 10.42 -16.62 -19.74
CA VAL A 217 9.20 -17.42 -19.84
C VAL A 217 9.02 -17.90 -21.27
N GLU A 218 8.84 -19.20 -21.42
CA GLU A 218 8.37 -19.83 -22.65
C GLU A 218 6.86 -20.04 -22.54
N ILE A 219 6.13 -19.60 -23.56
CA ILE A 219 4.66 -19.64 -23.61
C ILE A 219 4.27 -20.50 -24.82
N ASP A 220 3.56 -21.58 -24.58
CA ASP A 220 3.04 -22.45 -25.64
C ASP A 220 1.59 -22.04 -25.97
N LEU A 221 1.46 -21.03 -26.83
CA LEU A 221 0.15 -20.46 -27.21
C LEU A 221 -0.75 -21.50 -27.90
N ASP A 222 -0.17 -22.39 -28.70
CA ASP A 222 -0.93 -23.43 -29.40
C ASP A 222 -1.60 -24.37 -28.41
N LEU A 223 -0.86 -24.84 -27.39
CA LEU A 223 -1.42 -25.66 -26.32
C LEU A 223 -2.42 -24.88 -25.45
N ILE A 224 -2.22 -23.59 -25.22
CA ILE A 224 -3.17 -22.75 -24.47
C ILE A 224 -4.50 -22.66 -25.22
N THR A 225 -4.48 -22.40 -26.53
CA THR A 225 -5.69 -22.30 -27.35
C THR A 225 -6.42 -23.63 -27.47
N LEU A 226 -5.70 -24.75 -27.43
CA LEU A 226 -6.27 -26.11 -27.47
C LEU A 226 -6.68 -26.64 -26.08
N SER A 227 -6.36 -25.93 -25.01
CA SER A 227 -6.67 -26.35 -23.65
C SER A 227 -8.19 -26.40 -23.42
N PRO A 228 -8.72 -27.45 -22.76
CA PRO A 228 -10.13 -27.51 -22.37
C PRO A 228 -10.48 -26.53 -21.24
N VAL A 229 -9.47 -25.88 -20.64
CA VAL A 229 -9.65 -24.89 -19.56
C VAL A 229 -9.98 -23.52 -20.18
N PRO A 230 -11.11 -22.89 -19.81
CA PRO A 230 -11.49 -21.59 -20.34
C PRO A 230 -10.69 -20.46 -19.68
N PHE A 231 -9.50 -20.18 -20.21
CA PHE A 231 -8.61 -19.11 -19.72
C PHE A 231 -9.13 -17.68 -20.03
N GLY A 232 -10.13 -17.55 -20.91
CA GLY A 232 -10.70 -16.26 -21.35
C GLY A 232 -9.87 -15.59 -22.46
N GLY A 233 -10.55 -14.94 -23.42
CA GLY A 233 -9.90 -14.31 -24.58
C GLY A 233 -8.84 -13.28 -24.20
N ASP A 234 -9.16 -12.40 -23.26
CA ASP A 234 -8.22 -11.36 -22.80
C ASP A 234 -6.90 -11.93 -22.24
N LEU A 235 -6.92 -13.08 -21.56
CA LEU A 235 -5.69 -13.69 -21.05
C LEU A 235 -4.84 -14.27 -22.18
N ILE A 236 -5.48 -14.86 -23.20
CA ILE A 236 -4.80 -15.35 -24.39
C ILE A 236 -4.16 -14.17 -25.14
N ASP A 237 -4.85 -13.04 -25.27
CA ASP A 237 -4.31 -11.84 -25.90
C ASP A 237 -3.10 -11.28 -25.15
N ILE A 238 -3.16 -11.24 -23.81
CA ILE A 238 -2.02 -10.85 -22.95
C ILE A 238 -0.82 -11.75 -23.21
N LEU A 239 -1.03 -13.07 -23.26
CA LEU A 239 0.03 -14.06 -23.48
C LEU A 239 0.59 -14.00 -24.91
N ALA A 240 -0.28 -13.80 -25.90
CA ALA A 240 0.09 -13.75 -27.32
C ALA A 240 0.87 -12.49 -27.69
N SER A 241 0.65 -11.39 -26.97
CA SER A 241 1.40 -10.14 -27.16
C SER A 241 2.88 -10.23 -26.75
N VAL A 242 3.27 -11.32 -26.08
CA VAL A 242 4.62 -11.53 -25.56
C VAL A 242 5.38 -12.47 -26.50
N GLY A 243 6.60 -12.07 -26.89
CA GLY A 243 7.45 -12.87 -27.77
C GLY A 243 7.93 -14.19 -27.13
N ARG A 244 8.46 -15.11 -27.94
CA ARG A 244 9.10 -16.35 -27.43
C ARG A 244 10.25 -16.01 -26.48
N GLU A 245 10.34 -16.74 -25.36
CA GLU A 245 11.37 -16.58 -24.32
C GLU A 245 11.46 -15.16 -23.74
N ALA A 246 10.35 -14.43 -23.68
CA ALA A 246 10.33 -13.10 -23.11
C ALA A 246 10.67 -13.12 -21.61
N PRO A 247 11.16 -12.01 -21.04
CA PRO A 247 11.24 -11.88 -19.60
C PRO A 247 9.85 -11.88 -18.97
N VAL A 248 9.70 -12.41 -17.76
CA VAL A 248 8.44 -12.36 -16.99
C VAL A 248 7.95 -10.91 -16.83
N ASP A 249 8.86 -9.96 -16.74
CA ASP A 249 8.61 -8.53 -16.75
C ASP A 249 7.76 -8.09 -17.97
N ALA A 250 8.06 -8.60 -19.16
CA ALA A 250 7.30 -8.27 -20.37
C ALA A 250 5.85 -8.78 -20.31
N LEU A 251 5.65 -9.95 -19.68
CA LEU A 251 4.32 -10.50 -19.43
C LEU A 251 3.53 -9.65 -18.42
N ILE A 252 4.19 -9.11 -17.40
CA ILE A 252 3.58 -8.16 -16.46
C ILE A 252 3.22 -6.85 -17.18
N PHE A 253 4.09 -6.37 -18.07
CA PHE A 253 3.83 -5.13 -18.82
C PHE A 253 2.75 -5.28 -19.90
N SER A 254 2.56 -6.46 -20.48
CA SER A 254 1.49 -6.69 -21.46
C SER A 254 0.07 -6.66 -20.89
N ALA A 255 -0.09 -6.91 -19.58
CA ALA A 255 -1.37 -6.72 -18.91
C ALA A 255 -1.73 -5.22 -18.85
N SER A 256 -2.69 -4.76 -19.65
CA SER A 256 -2.93 -3.32 -19.87
C SER A 256 -3.40 -2.54 -18.63
N GLY A 257 -3.92 -3.24 -17.61
CA GLY A 257 -4.34 -2.64 -16.34
C GLY A 257 -4.50 -3.65 -15.21
N ILE A 258 -5.01 -3.19 -14.06
CA ILE A 258 -5.18 -4.00 -12.84
C ILE A 258 -6.00 -5.26 -13.11
N ARG A 259 -7.14 -5.15 -13.80
CA ARG A 259 -8.03 -6.30 -14.08
C ARG A 259 -7.31 -7.43 -14.81
N ASP A 260 -6.53 -7.07 -15.83
CA ASP A 260 -5.77 -8.01 -16.65
C ASP A 260 -4.61 -8.62 -15.84
N MET A 261 -3.96 -7.81 -15.00
CA MET A 261 -2.93 -8.28 -14.08
C MET A 261 -3.52 -9.29 -13.08
N VAL A 262 -4.68 -9.01 -12.50
CA VAL A 262 -5.36 -9.94 -11.57
C VAL A 262 -5.70 -11.26 -12.25
N LYS A 263 -6.21 -11.25 -13.49
CA LYS A 263 -6.45 -12.47 -14.27
C LYS A 263 -5.17 -13.27 -14.49
N LEU A 264 -4.08 -12.59 -14.85
CA LEU A 264 -2.77 -13.18 -15.04
C LEU A 264 -2.29 -13.83 -13.73
N LEU A 265 -2.34 -13.12 -12.61
CA LEU A 265 -1.93 -13.62 -11.29
C LEU A 265 -2.69 -14.89 -10.90
N LYS A 266 -4.02 -14.88 -11.00
CA LYS A 266 -4.87 -16.04 -10.68
C LYS A 266 -4.56 -17.25 -11.56
N SER A 267 -4.22 -17.01 -12.82
CA SER A 267 -4.00 -18.08 -13.80
C SER A 267 -2.56 -18.58 -13.83
N TYR A 268 -1.60 -17.79 -13.33
CA TYR A 268 -0.16 -18.05 -13.47
C TYR A 268 0.23 -19.42 -12.92
N ARG A 269 -0.27 -19.78 -11.73
CA ARG A 269 -0.05 -21.10 -11.12
C ARG A 269 -0.55 -22.23 -12.02
N LEU A 270 -1.77 -22.10 -12.53
CA LEU A 270 -2.40 -23.14 -13.34
C LEU A 270 -1.65 -23.31 -14.66
N LEU A 271 -1.30 -22.20 -15.31
CA LEU A 271 -0.52 -22.20 -16.55
C LEU A 271 0.85 -22.88 -16.37
N LYS A 272 1.55 -22.61 -15.25
CA LYS A 272 2.79 -23.31 -14.90
C LYS A 272 2.57 -24.79 -14.65
N ASN A 273 1.57 -25.15 -13.85
CA ASN A 273 1.27 -26.54 -13.50
C ASN A 273 0.90 -27.40 -14.72
N LEU A 274 0.26 -26.79 -15.73
CA LEU A 274 -0.08 -27.44 -16.99
C LEU A 274 1.06 -27.40 -18.02
N ASN A 275 2.23 -26.86 -17.66
CA ASN A 275 3.37 -26.65 -18.55
C ASN A 275 3.07 -25.80 -19.79
N LEU A 276 2.02 -24.97 -19.72
CA LEU A 276 1.64 -23.98 -20.75
C LEU A 276 2.52 -22.72 -20.68
N ILE A 277 3.00 -22.44 -19.46
CA ILE A 277 4.05 -21.48 -19.18
C ILE A 277 5.22 -22.23 -18.54
N ARG A 278 6.42 -22.09 -19.11
CA ARG A 278 7.65 -22.66 -18.55
C ARG A 278 8.61 -21.55 -18.19
N VAL A 279 9.11 -21.58 -16.97
CA VAL A 279 10.08 -20.60 -16.49
C VAL A 279 11.47 -21.19 -16.68
N MET A 280 12.25 -20.53 -17.52
CA MET A 280 13.63 -20.89 -17.79
C MET A 280 14.53 -20.18 -16.80
N GLU A 281 15.26 -20.95 -15.99
CA GLU A 281 16.34 -20.39 -15.19
C GLU A 281 17.44 -19.85 -16.10
N ARG A 282 18.04 -18.71 -15.73
CA ARG A 282 19.21 -18.19 -16.44
C ARG A 282 20.32 -19.23 -16.35
N THR A 283 20.69 -19.84 -17.47
CA THR A 283 21.92 -20.61 -17.62
C THR A 283 23.14 -19.68 -17.68
N GLY A 284 23.50 -19.02 -16.57
CA GLY A 284 24.72 -18.20 -16.39
C GLY A 284 24.79 -16.93 -17.28
N SER A 285 25.55 -15.88 -17.00
CA SER A 285 26.56 -15.56 -15.99
C SER A 285 26.42 -14.09 -15.58
N ARG A 286 27.09 -13.73 -14.47
CA ARG A 286 27.27 -12.36 -13.96
C ARG A 286 27.67 -11.34 -15.03
#